data_AF-A0A2Z5WX70-F1
#
_entry.id   AF-A0A2Z5WX70-F1
#
_cell.length_a   1.000
_cell.length_b   1.000
_cell.length_c   1.000
_cell.angle_alpha   90.00
_cell.angle_beta   90.00
_cell.angle_gamma   90.00
#
_symmetry.space_group_name_H-M   'P 1'
#
loop_
_entity.id
_entity.type
_entity.pdbx_description
1 polymer ?
#
loop_
_entity_poly.entity_id
_entity_poly.type
_entity_poly.pdbx_seq_one_letter_code
_entity_poly.pdbx_strand_id
1 'polypeptide(L)'
;MQEYIVKAGDTLSSIARNLLGANGDWREIARINNITNPSSLQIGQRLLIPKSNTPPPQNPEVAMVRNTLQGVYPPNKIAISFTTVGSDLIANLLNTGQQERFAKTRDLGLYRFGIFKLRDFIIYGSGLLQQLQMSPSEINVMLVTAANEGSLDAINTWDNQYLSFGIFQWTLGSAGQAGELPALLSNLKRRYPTEFQYYFGQFGVDTISMDGVTGWLSLNGKQLVNAADKNIMRQPIWALRFAIAGMDALVQSVQVLHAISRLDQFYFRPSQTLQGFALSQLLTSEFAVALLLDHHVNRPSHVIGCVADAIARSGLTAAQIAQGSRDNEALIIQNYLILRETYGGANAMTKSRERAESIRNAIATGNLSPQRFSFRSNRQSRV
;
A
#
# COMPACT_ATOMS: atom_id res chain seq x y z
N MET A 1 37.30 2.11 26.36
CA MET A 1 37.72 0.71 26.12
C MET A 1 37.28 -0.16 27.30
N GLN A 2 37.11 -1.45 27.08
CA GLN A 2 36.79 -2.47 28.09
C GLN A 2 37.88 -3.55 28.04
N GLU A 3 38.34 -4.04 29.20
CA GLU A 3 39.28 -5.16 29.24
C GLU A 3 38.53 -6.50 29.16
N TYR A 4 39.09 -7.45 28.40
CA TYR A 4 38.59 -8.82 28.28
C TYR A 4 39.74 -9.81 28.49
N ILE A 5 39.49 -10.88 29.25
CA ILE A 5 40.44 -11.97 29.45
C ILE A 5 40.00 -13.15 28.57
N VAL A 6 40.85 -13.53 27.63
CA VAL A 6 40.62 -14.64 26.69
C VAL A 6 40.38 -15.94 27.44
N LYS A 7 39.31 -16.65 27.09
CA LYS A 7 38.90 -17.94 27.64
C LYS A 7 39.16 -19.07 26.63
N ALA A 8 39.11 -20.31 27.11
CA ALA A 8 39.24 -21.48 26.26
C ALA A 8 38.15 -21.48 25.16
N GLY A 9 38.56 -21.63 23.90
CA GLY A 9 37.66 -21.65 22.74
C GLY A 9 37.35 -20.27 22.13
N ASP A 10 37.89 -19.19 22.68
CA ASP A 10 37.72 -17.86 22.09
C ASP A 10 38.51 -17.67 20.79
N THR A 11 37.91 -16.90 19.88
CA THR A 11 38.56 -16.34 18.71
C THR A 11 38.33 -14.83 18.71
N LEU A 12 39.17 -14.05 18.04
CA LEU A 12 38.91 -12.60 17.91
C LEU A 12 37.53 -12.33 17.30
N SER A 13 37.09 -13.16 16.36
CA SER A 13 35.76 -13.06 15.74
C SER A 13 34.61 -13.38 16.70
N SER A 14 34.73 -14.39 17.56
CA SER A 14 33.71 -14.70 18.57
C SER A 14 33.65 -13.62 19.66
N ILE A 15 34.81 -13.13 20.10
CA ILE A 15 34.90 -12.02 21.06
C ILE A 15 34.28 -10.75 20.48
N ALA A 16 34.63 -10.38 19.24
CA ALA A 16 34.05 -9.21 18.57
C ALA A 16 32.54 -9.32 18.42
N ARG A 17 32.04 -10.49 18.02
CA ARG A 17 30.59 -10.71 17.89
C ARG A 17 29.87 -10.60 19.24
N ASN A 18 30.44 -11.20 20.29
CA ASN A 18 29.83 -11.26 21.61
C ASN A 18 29.86 -9.90 22.32
N LEU A 19 30.93 -9.11 22.14
CA LEU A 19 31.12 -7.85 22.86
C LEU A 19 30.74 -6.60 22.05
N LEU A 20 30.76 -6.67 20.72
CA LEU A 20 30.48 -5.54 19.80
C LEU A 20 29.26 -5.77 18.90
N GLY A 21 28.61 -6.93 18.97
CA GLY A 21 27.39 -7.28 18.21
C GLY A 21 27.64 -7.95 16.86
N ALA A 22 26.58 -8.20 16.08
CA ALA A 22 26.62 -8.98 14.83
C ALA A 22 27.59 -8.43 13.76
N ASN A 23 27.87 -7.12 13.79
CA ASN A 23 28.81 -6.43 12.89
C ASN A 23 30.15 -6.11 13.57
N GLY A 24 30.47 -6.73 14.71
CA GLY A 24 31.69 -6.47 15.46
C GLY A 24 32.95 -6.73 14.62
N ASP A 25 33.80 -5.71 14.48
CA ASP A 25 35.04 -5.83 13.71
C ASP A 25 36.19 -6.37 14.56
N TRP A 26 36.48 -7.65 14.39
CA TRP A 26 37.60 -8.30 15.07
C TRP A 26 38.97 -7.75 14.64
N ARG A 27 39.08 -7.14 13.45
CA ARG A 27 40.34 -6.55 12.96
C ARG A 27 40.72 -5.33 13.78
N GLU A 28 39.73 -4.56 14.23
CA GLU A 28 39.95 -3.43 15.10
C GLU A 28 40.45 -3.87 16.48
N ILE A 29 39.93 -4.97 17.01
CA ILE A 29 40.46 -5.59 18.25
C ILE A 29 41.91 -6.03 18.03
N ALA A 30 42.22 -6.69 16.91
CA ALA A 30 43.58 -7.12 16.60
C ALA A 30 44.55 -5.92 16.54
N ARG A 31 44.12 -4.84 15.86
CA ARG A 31 44.91 -3.62 15.69
C ARG A 31 45.21 -2.92 17.02
N ILE A 32 44.21 -2.74 17.88
CA ILE A 32 44.37 -2.08 19.18
C ILE A 32 45.29 -2.88 20.11
N ASN A 33 45.27 -4.20 20.00
CA ASN A 33 46.06 -5.11 20.84
C ASN A 33 47.39 -5.53 20.20
N ASN A 34 47.78 -4.94 19.06
CA ASN A 34 48.98 -5.29 18.31
C ASN A 34 49.10 -6.79 17.98
N ILE A 35 47.98 -7.46 17.70
CA ILE A 35 47.93 -8.88 17.37
C ILE A 35 48.14 -9.04 15.86
N THR A 36 49.29 -9.59 15.48
CA THR A 36 49.63 -9.84 14.07
C THR A 36 49.01 -11.13 13.53
N ASN A 37 48.89 -12.16 14.38
CA ASN A 37 48.24 -13.43 14.05
C ASN A 37 46.94 -13.62 14.85
N PRO A 38 45.76 -13.44 14.23
CA PRO A 38 44.46 -13.57 14.89
C PRO A 38 44.16 -14.95 15.49
N SER A 39 44.86 -15.99 15.03
CA SER A 39 44.68 -17.36 15.49
C SER A 39 45.56 -17.72 16.69
N SER A 40 46.45 -16.83 17.13
CA SER A 40 47.41 -17.11 18.22
C SER A 40 46.97 -16.58 19.59
N LEU A 41 45.67 -16.49 19.86
CA LEU A 41 45.17 -16.04 21.16
C LEU A 41 45.54 -17.04 22.26
N GLN A 42 46.06 -16.54 23.38
CA GLN A 42 46.38 -17.35 24.55
C GLN A 42 45.30 -17.22 25.62
N ILE A 43 44.91 -18.34 26.23
CA ILE A 43 44.01 -18.33 27.38
C ILE A 43 44.65 -17.50 28.50
N GLY A 44 43.89 -16.57 29.06
CA GLY A 44 44.37 -15.62 30.07
C GLY A 44 44.96 -14.32 29.50
N GLN A 45 45.14 -14.21 28.17
CA GLN A 45 45.59 -12.98 27.52
C GLN A 45 44.58 -11.86 27.75
N ARG A 46 45.07 -10.69 28.16
CA ARG A 46 44.24 -9.48 28.30
C ARG A 46 44.14 -8.75 26.96
N LEU A 47 42.93 -8.41 26.56
CA LEU A 47 42.61 -7.64 25.37
C LEU A 47 41.88 -6.35 25.73
N LEU A 48 42.28 -5.26 25.11
CA LEU A 48 41.56 -4.00 25.05
C LEU A 48 40.50 -4.07 23.95
N ILE A 49 39.24 -4.04 24.35
CA ILE A 49 38.09 -4.03 23.45
C ILE A 49 37.65 -2.58 23.27
N PRO A 50 37.48 -2.08 22.03
CA PRO A 50 36.91 -0.76 21.82
C PRO A 50 35.52 -0.72 22.46
N LYS A 51 35.22 0.33 23.25
CA LYS A 51 33.84 0.51 23.73
C LYS A 51 33.03 0.86 22.48
N SER A 52 32.08 0.02 22.13
CA SER A 52 31.13 0.37 21.09
C SER A 52 30.36 1.60 21.58
N ASN A 53 30.62 2.78 21.01
CA ASN A 53 29.76 3.96 21.20
C ASN A 53 28.42 3.80 20.45
N THR A 54 28.10 2.60 19.93
CA THR A 54 26.72 2.28 19.59
C THR A 54 25.92 2.33 20.89
N PRO A 55 24.93 3.24 20.99
CA PRO A 55 23.93 3.13 22.04
C PRO A 55 23.42 1.69 22.12
N PRO A 56 23.04 1.17 23.30
CA PRO A 56 22.33 -0.11 23.36
C PRO A 56 21.24 -0.10 22.28
N PRO A 57 21.03 -1.21 21.54
CA PRO A 57 20.11 -1.23 20.40
C PRO A 57 18.80 -0.60 20.84
N GLN A 58 18.56 0.62 20.37
CA GLN A 58 17.40 1.38 20.79
C GLN A 58 16.22 0.69 20.17
N ASN A 59 15.24 0.32 20.98
CA ASN A 59 14.02 -0.31 20.48
C ASN A 59 13.45 0.56 19.36
N PRO A 60 13.08 -0.03 18.22
CA PRO A 60 12.63 0.76 17.09
C PRO A 60 11.37 1.55 17.47
N GLU A 61 11.32 2.79 17.00
CA GLU A 61 10.18 3.67 17.25
C GLU A 61 9.18 3.63 16.10
N VAL A 62 7.92 3.85 16.45
CA VAL A 62 6.83 4.15 15.50
C VAL A 62 6.17 5.47 15.86
N ALA A 63 5.71 6.18 14.84
CA ALA A 63 4.84 7.35 15.01
C ALA A 63 3.45 6.90 15.51
N MET A 64 2.78 7.74 16.29
CA MET A 64 1.38 7.54 16.70
C MET A 64 0.41 8.21 15.71
N VAL A 65 -0.85 7.76 15.66
CA VAL A 65 -1.89 8.38 14.82
C VAL A 65 -2.04 9.85 15.18
N ARG A 66 -2.04 10.73 14.18
CA ARG A 66 -2.07 12.19 14.37
C ARG A 66 -3.43 12.76 14.03
N ASN A 67 -3.98 12.45 12.86
CA ASN A 67 -5.26 12.97 12.41
C ASN A 67 -6.31 11.87 12.47
N THR A 68 -7.37 12.08 13.25
CA THR A 68 -8.59 11.25 13.22
C THR A 68 -9.76 12.09 12.73
N LEU A 69 -10.89 11.45 12.44
CA LEU A 69 -12.12 12.19 12.13
C LEU A 69 -12.66 12.97 13.34
N GLN A 70 -12.19 12.67 14.56
CA GLN A 70 -12.60 13.32 15.80
C GLN A 70 -11.66 14.45 16.24
N GLY A 71 -10.41 14.49 15.75
CA GLY A 71 -9.47 15.53 16.12
C GLY A 71 -8.03 15.29 15.67
N VAL A 72 -7.18 16.25 16.00
CA VAL A 72 -5.74 16.22 15.70
C VAL A 72 -4.95 16.11 17.00
N TYR A 73 -4.11 15.08 17.10
CA TYR A 73 -3.22 14.83 18.21
C TYR A 73 -1.81 15.39 17.94
N PRO A 74 -1.04 15.76 18.97
CA PRO A 74 0.33 16.21 18.78
C PRO A 74 1.22 15.07 18.22
N PRO A 75 2.22 15.39 17.39
CA PRO A 75 3.21 14.41 16.92
C PRO A 75 3.88 13.70 18.11
N ASN A 76 3.88 12.38 18.10
CA ASN A 76 4.49 11.57 19.15
C ASN A 76 5.02 10.23 18.61
N LYS A 77 5.97 9.64 19.31
CA LYS A 77 6.52 8.32 19.01
C LYS A 77 6.50 7.43 20.23
N ILE A 78 6.47 6.13 19.96
CA ILE A 78 6.58 5.13 21.00
C ILE A 78 7.62 4.09 20.60
N ALA A 79 8.43 3.67 21.58
CA ALA A 79 9.36 2.57 21.40
C ALA A 79 8.58 1.25 21.45
N ILE A 80 8.86 0.36 20.50
CA ILE A 80 8.13 -0.89 20.30
C ILE A 80 9.09 -2.07 20.37
N SER A 81 8.64 -3.17 20.98
CA SER A 81 9.21 -4.50 20.71
C SER A 81 8.11 -5.44 20.18
N PHE A 82 8.52 -6.57 19.62
CA PHE A 82 7.58 -7.57 19.12
C PHE A 82 7.82 -8.92 19.77
N THR A 83 6.73 -9.60 20.12
CA THR A 83 6.75 -10.99 20.62
C THR A 83 5.86 -11.83 19.71
N THR A 84 6.30 -13.03 19.35
CA THR A 84 5.48 -13.97 18.55
C THR A 84 4.96 -15.08 19.46
N VAL A 85 3.64 -15.33 19.42
CA VAL A 85 2.97 -16.41 20.16
C VAL A 85 2.17 -17.24 19.16
N GLY A 86 2.69 -18.42 18.80
CA GLY A 86 2.14 -19.19 17.69
C GLY A 86 2.21 -18.39 16.38
N SER A 87 1.07 -18.22 15.70
CA SER A 87 0.97 -17.36 14.51
C SER A 87 0.77 -15.88 14.83
N ASP A 88 0.48 -15.52 16.09
CA ASP A 88 0.12 -14.16 16.44
C ASP A 88 1.38 -13.33 16.75
N LEU A 89 1.49 -12.18 16.11
CA LEU A 89 2.53 -11.20 16.37
C LEU A 89 1.95 -10.10 17.29
N ILE A 90 2.55 -9.97 18.46
CA ILE A 90 2.17 -9.01 19.50
C ILE A 90 3.14 -7.82 19.46
N ALA A 91 2.61 -6.61 19.35
CA ALA A 91 3.36 -5.37 19.52
C ALA A 91 3.30 -4.95 20.99
N ASN A 92 4.47 -4.74 21.60
CA ASN A 92 4.59 -4.28 22.99
C ASN A 92 4.99 -2.81 22.98
N LEU A 93 4.10 -1.96 23.51
CA LEU A 93 4.30 -0.53 23.65
C LEU A 93 5.11 -0.28 24.93
N LEU A 94 6.40 0.00 24.76
CA LEU A 94 7.35 -0.06 25.88
C LEU A 94 7.15 1.08 26.89
N ASN A 95 6.66 2.22 26.44
CA ASN A 95 6.41 3.38 27.30
C ASN A 95 5.16 3.22 28.18
N THR A 96 4.20 2.39 27.76
CA THR A 96 2.92 2.19 28.47
C THR A 96 2.79 0.81 29.10
N GLY A 97 3.61 -0.16 28.68
CA GLY A 97 3.46 -1.57 29.03
C GLY A 97 2.30 -2.28 28.33
N GLN A 98 1.58 -1.58 27.44
CA GLN A 98 0.44 -2.15 26.72
C GLN A 98 0.91 -3.16 25.66
N GLN A 99 0.11 -4.20 25.45
CA GLN A 99 0.34 -5.21 24.43
C GLN A 99 -0.85 -5.28 23.47
N GLU A 100 -0.58 -5.37 22.18
CA GLU A 100 -1.62 -5.46 21.15
C GLU A 100 -1.32 -6.59 20.18
N ARG A 101 -2.33 -7.41 19.90
CA ARG A 101 -2.26 -8.38 18.79
C ARG A 101 -2.31 -7.61 17.48
N PHE A 102 -1.15 -7.51 16.82
CA PHE A 102 -0.96 -6.62 15.68
C PHE A 102 -1.25 -7.29 14.33
N ALA A 103 -0.70 -8.49 14.12
CA ALA A 103 -0.73 -9.19 12.84
C ALA A 103 -0.58 -10.71 13.04
N LYS A 104 -0.73 -11.47 11.95
CA LYS A 104 -0.37 -12.89 11.91
C LYS A 104 0.86 -13.12 11.06
N THR A 105 1.77 -13.95 11.52
CA THR A 105 2.94 -14.39 10.75
C THR A 105 2.51 -15.36 9.65
N ARG A 106 3.19 -15.28 8.51
CA ARG A 106 2.99 -16.17 7.37
C ARG A 106 4.25 -16.18 6.50
N ASP A 107 4.76 -17.36 6.19
CA ASP A 107 5.97 -17.55 5.38
C ASP A 107 7.11 -16.62 5.84
N LEU A 108 7.61 -15.76 4.94
CA LEU A 108 8.70 -14.81 5.22
C LEU A 108 8.24 -13.47 5.82
N GLY A 109 6.95 -13.30 6.08
CA GLY A 109 6.40 -12.03 6.54
C GLY A 109 5.16 -12.20 7.41
N LEU A 110 4.21 -11.30 7.21
CA LEU A 110 2.99 -11.21 8.00
C LEU A 110 1.83 -10.65 7.18
N TYR A 111 0.62 -10.77 7.73
CA TYR A 111 -0.56 -10.09 7.22
C TYR A 111 -1.43 -9.54 8.35
N ARG A 112 -2.15 -8.46 8.03
CA ARG A 112 -3.13 -7.78 8.86
C ARG A 112 -4.32 -7.39 7.98
N PHE A 113 -5.52 -7.83 8.34
CA PHE A 113 -6.75 -7.47 7.61
C PHE A 113 -7.17 -6.02 7.79
N GLY A 114 -6.69 -5.37 8.86
CA GLY A 114 -7.06 -4.02 9.23
C GLY A 114 -8.49 -3.90 9.77
N ILE A 115 -8.77 -2.77 10.41
CA ILE A 115 -10.07 -2.48 11.03
C ILE A 115 -10.71 -1.20 10.47
N PHE A 116 -9.95 -0.35 9.79
CA PHE A 116 -10.46 0.90 9.23
C PHE A 116 -11.05 0.65 7.84
N LYS A 117 -12.37 0.50 7.77
CA LYS A 117 -13.06 0.21 6.51
C LYS A 117 -13.17 1.45 5.64
N LEU A 118 -12.94 1.26 4.34
CA LEU A 118 -13.06 2.33 3.34
C LEU A 118 -14.47 2.94 3.33
N ARG A 119 -15.50 2.09 3.42
CA ARG A 119 -16.90 2.54 3.47
C ARG A 119 -17.13 3.52 4.63
N ASP A 120 -16.68 3.18 5.83
CA ASP A 120 -16.86 4.01 7.02
C ASP A 120 -16.14 5.34 6.85
N PHE A 121 -14.90 5.32 6.35
CA PHE A 121 -14.16 6.55 6.07
C PHE A 121 -14.86 7.44 5.03
N ILE A 122 -15.43 6.86 3.96
CA ILE A 122 -16.14 7.66 2.96
C ILE A 122 -17.39 8.33 3.56
N ILE A 123 -18.14 7.62 4.40
CA ILE A 123 -19.35 8.14 5.06
C ILE A 123 -18.98 9.29 6.00
N TYR A 124 -18.02 9.06 6.91
CA TYR A 124 -17.71 10.01 7.99
C TYR A 124 -16.65 11.06 7.61
N GLY A 125 -15.84 10.79 6.59
CA GLY A 125 -14.75 11.63 6.11
C GLY A 125 -15.05 12.37 4.81
N SER A 126 -16.31 12.38 4.34
CA SER A 126 -16.72 13.02 3.08
C SER A 126 -16.31 14.49 2.96
N GLY A 127 -16.29 15.23 4.07
CA GLY A 127 -15.79 16.61 4.11
C GLY A 127 -14.31 16.74 3.71
N LEU A 128 -13.45 15.80 4.13
CA LEU A 128 -12.03 15.77 3.71
C LEU A 128 -11.92 15.44 2.22
N LEU A 129 -12.76 14.53 1.71
CA LEU A 129 -12.79 14.18 0.28
C LEU A 129 -13.23 15.36 -0.58
N GLN A 130 -14.19 16.16 -0.12
CA GLN A 130 -14.61 17.39 -0.79
C GLN A 130 -13.53 18.47 -0.76
N GLN A 131 -12.75 18.59 0.32
CA GLN A 131 -11.58 19.48 0.37
C GLN A 131 -10.50 19.08 -0.65
N LEU A 132 -10.37 17.78 -0.91
CA LEU A 132 -9.57 17.25 -2.01
C LEU A 132 -10.24 17.38 -3.39
N GLN A 133 -11.35 18.12 -3.47
CA GLN A 133 -12.15 18.36 -4.66
C GLN A 133 -12.63 17.08 -5.34
N MET A 134 -12.93 16.03 -4.58
CA MET A 134 -13.73 14.91 -5.11
C MET A 134 -15.17 15.36 -5.30
N SER A 135 -15.77 15.03 -6.45
CA SER A 135 -17.18 15.30 -6.69
C SER A 135 -18.07 14.33 -5.89
N PRO A 136 -19.35 14.67 -5.68
CA PRO A 136 -20.32 13.73 -5.10
C PRO A 136 -20.38 12.39 -5.85
N SER A 137 -20.36 12.40 -7.18
CA SER A 137 -20.41 11.16 -7.98
C SER A 137 -19.15 10.30 -7.83
N GLU A 138 -17.98 10.91 -7.67
CA GLU A 138 -16.74 10.16 -7.40
C GLU A 138 -16.77 9.52 -6.02
N ILE A 139 -17.32 10.23 -5.03
CA ILE A 139 -17.54 9.71 -3.68
C ILE A 139 -18.52 8.54 -3.71
N ASN A 140 -19.63 8.65 -4.45
CA ASN A 140 -20.63 7.58 -4.62
C ASN A 140 -20.00 6.34 -5.27
N VAL A 141 -19.26 6.51 -6.37
CA VAL A 141 -18.54 5.41 -7.05
C VAL A 141 -17.56 4.73 -6.08
N MET A 142 -16.76 5.51 -5.35
CA MET A 142 -15.83 4.94 -4.36
C MET A 142 -16.57 4.23 -3.22
N LEU A 143 -17.70 4.75 -2.74
CA LEU A 143 -18.49 4.16 -1.66
C LEU A 143 -18.98 2.75 -2.01
N VAL A 144 -19.42 2.54 -3.26
CA VAL A 144 -19.96 1.26 -3.70
C VAL A 144 -18.86 0.27 -4.07
N THR A 145 -17.76 0.73 -4.68
CA THR A 145 -16.61 -0.12 -4.94
C THR A 145 -15.97 -0.56 -3.62
N ALA A 146 -15.97 0.29 -2.59
CA ALA A 146 -15.43 0.00 -1.26
C ALA A 146 -16.01 -1.25 -0.59
N ALA A 147 -17.27 -1.60 -0.88
CA ALA A 147 -17.91 -2.78 -0.32
C ALA A 147 -17.19 -4.08 -0.70
N ASN A 148 -16.41 -4.06 -1.78
CA ASN A 148 -15.72 -5.23 -2.31
C ASN A 148 -14.21 -5.23 -1.99
N GLU A 149 -13.74 -4.32 -1.13
CA GLU A 149 -12.31 -3.96 -1.00
C GLU A 149 -11.79 -4.10 0.43
N GLY A 150 -10.46 -3.98 0.58
CA GLY A 150 -9.76 -4.15 1.85
C GLY A 150 -9.93 -2.98 2.82
N SER A 151 -9.35 -3.13 4.02
CA SER A 151 -9.25 -2.04 4.99
C SER A 151 -8.11 -1.07 4.62
N LEU A 152 -8.25 0.20 5.02
CA LEU A 152 -7.27 1.26 4.79
C LEU A 152 -5.94 1.04 5.54
N ASP A 153 -5.96 0.29 6.64
CA ASP A 153 -4.79 -0.10 7.44
C ASP A 153 -4.37 -1.57 7.21
N ALA A 154 -4.87 -2.21 6.15
CA ALA A 154 -4.51 -3.58 5.82
C ALA A 154 -3.05 -3.67 5.35
N ILE A 155 -2.36 -4.74 5.73
CA ILE A 155 -0.96 -5.00 5.39
C ILE A 155 -0.79 -6.44 4.94
N ASN A 156 0.04 -6.64 3.92
CA ASN A 156 0.56 -7.93 3.52
C ASN A 156 2.05 -7.81 3.23
N THR A 157 2.86 -8.74 3.73
CA THR A 157 4.32 -8.75 3.52
C THR A 157 4.86 -10.17 3.30
N TRP A 158 4.02 -11.17 3.05
CA TRP A 158 4.47 -12.57 2.96
C TRP A 158 4.69 -13.06 1.52
N ASP A 159 4.07 -12.43 0.52
CA ASP A 159 4.17 -12.83 -0.89
C ASP A 159 5.37 -12.17 -1.62
N ASN A 160 5.44 -12.32 -2.94
CA ASN A 160 6.52 -11.78 -3.76
C ASN A 160 6.47 -10.25 -3.97
N GLN A 161 5.50 -9.54 -3.39
CA GLN A 161 5.41 -8.08 -3.43
C GLN A 161 6.14 -7.41 -2.27
N TYR A 162 6.60 -8.18 -1.27
CA TYR A 162 7.40 -7.76 -0.09
C TYR A 162 6.67 -6.85 0.91
N LEU A 163 5.87 -5.90 0.42
CA LEU A 163 4.97 -5.06 1.19
C LEU A 163 3.82 -4.60 0.30
N SER A 164 2.60 -4.83 0.75
CA SER A 164 1.38 -4.28 0.19
C SER A 164 0.59 -3.58 1.30
N PHE A 165 0.01 -2.43 0.97
CA PHE A 165 -0.66 -1.56 1.93
C PHE A 165 -2.04 -1.14 1.44
N GLY A 166 -3.02 -1.11 2.35
CA GLY A 166 -4.24 -0.35 2.17
C GLY A 166 -5.30 -1.01 1.28
N ILE A 167 -6.26 -0.18 0.84
CA ILE A 167 -7.56 -0.62 0.30
C ILE A 167 -7.46 -1.55 -0.91
N PHE A 168 -6.52 -1.30 -1.82
CA PHE A 168 -6.29 -2.12 -3.02
C PHE A 168 -4.99 -2.91 -2.94
N GLN A 169 -4.40 -3.04 -1.73
CA GLN A 169 -3.12 -3.70 -1.53
C GLN A 169 -2.01 -3.14 -2.43
N TRP A 170 -1.84 -1.81 -2.40
CA TRP A 170 -0.82 -1.09 -3.17
C TRP A 170 0.56 -1.71 -2.92
N THR A 171 1.20 -2.22 -3.96
CA THR A 171 2.39 -3.06 -3.82
C THR A 171 3.69 -2.25 -3.89
N LEU A 172 4.72 -2.69 -3.16
CA LEU A 172 6.10 -2.26 -3.36
C LEU A 172 6.69 -2.75 -4.70
N GLY A 173 6.00 -3.68 -5.37
CA GLY A 173 6.43 -4.35 -6.58
C GLY A 173 7.33 -5.56 -6.30
N SER A 174 7.34 -6.52 -7.21
CA SER A 174 8.23 -7.69 -7.13
C SER A 174 9.71 -7.31 -7.33
N ALA A 175 10.61 -8.29 -7.14
CA ALA A 175 12.04 -8.05 -7.34
C ALA A 175 12.31 -7.57 -8.78
N GLY A 176 13.03 -6.45 -8.91
CA GLY A 176 13.32 -5.84 -10.21
C GLY A 176 12.14 -5.10 -10.85
N GLN A 177 11.01 -4.95 -10.17
CA GLN A 177 9.84 -4.22 -10.67
C GLN A 177 9.46 -3.05 -9.76
N ALA A 178 8.99 -1.96 -10.37
CA ALA A 178 8.35 -0.84 -9.67
C ALA A 178 6.98 -1.27 -9.11
N GLY A 179 6.44 -0.49 -8.18
CA GLY A 179 5.14 -0.77 -7.55
C GLY A 179 4.25 0.45 -7.43
N GLU A 180 2.96 0.23 -7.16
CA GLU A 180 1.95 1.30 -7.00
C GLU A 180 2.05 2.00 -5.63
N LEU A 181 2.58 1.33 -4.60
CA LEU A 181 2.76 1.91 -3.26
C LEU A 181 3.64 3.19 -3.28
N PRO A 182 4.79 3.21 -3.97
CA PRO A 182 5.55 4.45 -4.19
C PRO A 182 4.71 5.59 -4.79
N ALA A 183 3.82 5.32 -5.74
CA ALA A 183 2.98 6.35 -6.35
C ALA A 183 1.93 6.89 -5.36
N LEU A 184 1.35 6.03 -4.53
CA LEU A 184 0.49 6.46 -3.42
C LEU A 184 1.27 7.36 -2.44
N LEU A 185 2.46 6.94 -2.01
CA LEU A 185 3.27 7.70 -1.08
C LEU A 185 3.76 9.03 -1.67
N SER A 186 4.03 9.08 -2.98
CA SER A 186 4.39 10.32 -3.67
C SER A 186 3.21 11.30 -3.68
N ASN A 187 2.00 10.78 -3.86
CA ASN A 187 0.77 11.57 -3.73
C ASN A 187 0.57 12.11 -2.31
N LEU A 188 0.89 11.31 -1.28
CA LEU A 188 0.87 11.75 0.11
C LEU A 188 1.91 12.84 0.34
N LYS A 189 3.16 12.62 -0.07
CA LYS A 189 4.26 13.58 0.07
C LYS A 189 3.95 14.93 -0.56
N ARG A 190 3.31 14.93 -1.74
CA ARG A 190 2.92 16.15 -2.44
C ARG A 190 1.82 16.93 -1.71
N ARG A 191 0.80 16.24 -1.19
CA ARG A 191 -0.39 16.88 -0.59
C ARG A 191 -0.22 17.20 0.88
N TYR A 192 0.45 16.32 1.60
CA TYR A 192 0.61 16.31 3.05
C TYR A 192 2.08 15.97 3.38
N PRO A 193 3.04 16.87 3.02
CA PRO A 193 4.47 16.61 3.19
C PRO A 193 4.86 16.40 4.66
N THR A 194 4.18 17.06 5.59
CA THR A 194 4.40 16.91 7.03
C THR A 194 4.01 15.50 7.49
N GLU A 195 2.87 14.99 7.02
CA GLU A 195 2.35 13.66 7.34
C GLU A 195 3.23 12.57 6.72
N PHE A 196 3.67 12.78 5.48
CA PHE A 196 4.66 11.90 4.85
C PHE A 196 5.97 11.85 5.66
N GLN A 197 6.51 13.01 6.03
CA GLN A 197 7.73 13.07 6.83
C GLN A 197 7.55 12.40 8.19
N TYR A 198 6.38 12.56 8.81
CA TYR A 198 6.07 11.98 10.11
C TYR A 198 5.87 10.46 10.06
N TYR A 199 5.20 9.89 9.06
CA TYR A 199 4.99 8.44 9.02
C TYR A 199 6.14 7.67 8.35
N PHE A 200 6.87 8.31 7.44
CA PHE A 200 7.81 7.63 6.55
C PHE A 200 9.17 8.31 6.49
N GLY A 201 9.22 9.60 6.13
CA GLY A 201 10.47 10.30 5.83
C GLY A 201 11.47 10.34 6.98
N GLN A 202 11.00 10.52 8.22
CA GLN A 202 11.85 10.51 9.40
C GLN A 202 12.47 9.14 9.73
N PHE A 203 11.94 8.07 9.14
CA PHE A 203 12.48 6.73 9.24
C PHE A 203 13.30 6.34 8.01
N GLY A 204 13.61 7.32 7.14
CA GLY A 204 14.46 7.16 5.97
C GLY A 204 13.75 6.73 4.70
N VAL A 205 12.42 6.59 4.71
CA VAL A 205 11.66 6.19 3.52
C VAL A 205 11.47 7.40 2.59
N ASP A 206 11.80 7.25 1.32
CA ASP A 206 11.45 8.22 0.29
C ASP A 206 10.92 7.57 -0.99
N THR A 207 10.23 8.32 -1.84
CA THR A 207 9.72 7.90 -3.15
C THR A 207 10.58 8.47 -4.26
N ILE A 208 11.04 7.63 -5.20
CA ILE A 208 11.92 8.02 -6.31
C ILE A 208 11.50 7.36 -7.63
N SER A 209 11.79 8.03 -8.75
CA SER A 209 11.57 7.51 -10.12
C SER A 209 10.11 7.07 -10.38
N MET A 210 9.17 8.02 -10.36
CA MET A 210 7.75 7.79 -10.66
C MET A 210 7.48 7.86 -12.17
N ASP A 211 6.61 6.98 -12.68
CA ASP A 211 6.07 7.07 -14.06
C ASP A 211 4.62 7.61 -14.12
N GLY A 212 4.06 7.94 -12.95
CA GLY A 212 2.68 8.39 -12.76
C GLY A 212 1.73 7.31 -12.23
N VAL A 213 2.05 6.03 -12.41
CA VAL A 213 1.28 4.88 -11.92
C VAL A 213 2.07 4.07 -10.89
N THR A 214 3.36 3.87 -11.16
CA THR A 214 4.29 3.13 -10.33
C THR A 214 5.55 3.95 -10.06
N GLY A 215 6.38 3.43 -9.15
CA GLY A 215 7.74 3.91 -8.99
C GLY A 215 8.51 3.07 -7.98
N TRP A 216 9.48 3.69 -7.30
CA TRP A 216 10.36 3.00 -6.36
C TRP A 216 10.38 3.68 -5.00
N LEU A 217 10.56 2.88 -3.94
CA LEU A 217 10.97 3.41 -2.64
C LEU A 217 12.48 3.40 -2.51
N SER A 218 12.98 4.34 -1.72
CA SER A 218 14.32 4.31 -1.15
C SER A 218 14.24 4.21 0.37
N LEU A 219 15.26 3.62 0.98
CA LEU A 219 15.46 3.62 2.42
C LEU A 219 16.86 4.17 2.72
N ASN A 220 16.92 5.27 3.47
CA ASN A 220 18.16 6.01 3.76
C ASN A 220 18.96 6.34 2.49
N GLY A 221 18.26 6.77 1.43
CA GLY A 221 18.85 7.10 0.14
C GLY A 221 19.17 5.90 -0.77
N LYS A 222 19.05 4.65 -0.29
CA LYS A 222 19.24 3.45 -1.12
C LYS A 222 17.92 3.01 -1.74
N GLN A 223 17.84 3.00 -3.08
CA GLN A 223 16.69 2.46 -3.81
C GLN A 223 16.49 0.96 -3.52
N LEU A 224 15.23 0.54 -3.35
CA LEU A 224 14.86 -0.85 -3.09
C LEU A 224 14.52 -1.57 -4.39
N VAL A 225 15.51 -2.24 -4.99
CA VAL A 225 15.35 -2.82 -6.34
C VAL A 225 15.14 -4.33 -6.29
N ASN A 226 16.11 -5.05 -5.72
CA ASN A 226 16.14 -6.50 -5.74
C ASN A 226 15.51 -7.12 -4.47
N ALA A 227 15.46 -8.44 -4.42
CA ALA A 227 14.88 -9.17 -3.28
C ALA A 227 15.55 -8.86 -1.94
N ALA A 228 16.88 -8.72 -1.92
CA ALA A 228 17.62 -8.44 -0.70
C ALA A 228 17.30 -7.04 -0.16
N ASP A 229 17.17 -6.06 -1.04
CA ASP A 229 16.78 -4.69 -0.65
C ASP A 229 15.34 -4.67 -0.11
N LYS A 230 14.40 -5.31 -0.82
CA LYS A 230 12.97 -5.26 -0.47
C LYS A 230 12.61 -6.13 0.75
N ASN A 231 13.37 -7.17 1.06
CA ASN A 231 13.12 -8.04 2.23
C ASN A 231 13.14 -7.28 3.57
N ILE A 232 13.82 -6.13 3.64
CA ILE A 232 13.77 -5.30 4.85
C ILE A 232 12.34 -4.87 5.20
N MET A 233 11.49 -4.65 4.20
CA MET A 233 10.11 -4.21 4.38
C MET A 233 9.17 -5.29 4.92
N ARG A 234 9.63 -6.54 5.01
CA ARG A 234 8.89 -7.63 5.67
C ARG A 234 8.98 -7.58 7.19
N GLN A 235 9.93 -6.81 7.74
CA GLN A 235 10.11 -6.72 9.18
C GLN A 235 8.86 -6.13 9.85
N PRO A 236 8.46 -6.65 11.02
CA PRO A 236 7.29 -6.19 11.77
C PRO A 236 7.14 -4.68 11.93
N ILE A 237 8.27 -3.99 12.12
CA ILE A 237 8.29 -2.54 12.33
C ILE A 237 7.74 -1.77 11.13
N TRP A 238 8.03 -2.21 9.90
CA TRP A 238 7.54 -1.53 8.69
C TRP A 238 6.06 -1.76 8.51
N ALA A 239 5.60 -3.00 8.68
CA ALA A 239 4.18 -3.29 8.68
C ALA A 239 3.42 -2.42 9.70
N LEU A 240 3.95 -2.27 10.93
CA LEU A 240 3.32 -1.44 11.96
C LEU A 240 3.29 0.04 11.56
N ARG A 241 4.38 0.59 11.02
CA ARG A 241 4.42 2.00 10.55
C ARG A 241 3.38 2.27 9.47
N PHE A 242 3.27 1.38 8.48
CA PHE A 242 2.27 1.51 7.42
C PHE A 242 0.85 1.32 7.94
N ALA A 243 0.62 0.36 8.84
CA ALA A 243 -0.70 0.16 9.45
C ALA A 243 -1.14 1.41 10.21
N ILE A 244 -0.27 1.99 11.06
CA ILE A 244 -0.56 3.23 11.80
C ILE A 244 -0.82 4.39 10.85
N ALA A 245 -0.01 4.55 9.80
CA ALA A 245 -0.27 5.57 8.78
C ALA A 245 -1.65 5.37 8.13
N GLY A 246 -2.05 4.14 7.85
CA GLY A 246 -3.39 3.81 7.33
C GLY A 246 -4.56 4.10 8.27
N MET A 247 -4.30 4.45 9.54
CA MET A 247 -5.32 4.90 10.49
C MET A 247 -5.50 6.42 10.48
N ASP A 248 -4.56 7.17 9.90
CA ASP A 248 -4.60 8.63 9.83
C ASP A 248 -5.56 9.11 8.74
N ALA A 249 -6.47 10.02 9.09
CA ALA A 249 -7.54 10.47 8.20
C ALA A 249 -7.02 11.17 6.92
N LEU A 250 -5.86 11.83 6.96
CA LEU A 250 -5.25 12.45 5.78
C LEU A 250 -4.57 11.42 4.87
N VAL A 251 -3.99 10.37 5.45
CA VAL A 251 -3.46 9.24 4.66
C VAL A 251 -4.61 8.46 4.03
N GLN A 252 -5.71 8.25 4.78
CA GLN A 252 -6.92 7.61 4.27
C GLN A 252 -7.52 8.39 3.10
N SER A 253 -7.62 9.72 3.19
CA SER A 253 -8.14 10.56 2.11
C SER A 253 -7.30 10.46 0.83
N VAL A 254 -5.97 10.39 0.95
CA VAL A 254 -5.06 10.16 -0.18
C VAL A 254 -5.27 8.78 -0.80
N GLN A 255 -5.52 7.74 -0.01
CA GLN A 255 -5.84 6.41 -0.56
C GLN A 255 -7.12 6.45 -1.41
N VAL A 256 -8.19 7.10 -0.93
CA VAL A 256 -9.45 7.22 -1.68
C VAL A 256 -9.24 8.00 -2.97
N LEU A 257 -8.54 9.14 -2.89
CA LEU A 257 -8.26 9.97 -4.06
C LEU A 257 -7.39 9.24 -5.07
N HIS A 258 -6.37 8.49 -4.61
CA HIS A 258 -5.51 7.70 -5.48
C HIS A 258 -6.29 6.59 -6.19
N ALA A 259 -7.21 5.93 -5.47
CA ALA A 259 -8.09 4.91 -6.04
C ALA A 259 -8.99 5.45 -7.16
N ILE A 260 -9.70 6.56 -6.95
CA ILE A 260 -10.58 7.12 -7.99
C ILE A 260 -9.77 7.67 -9.18
N SER A 261 -8.55 8.14 -8.94
CA SER A 261 -7.65 8.62 -10.00
C SER A 261 -7.23 7.52 -10.98
N ARG A 262 -7.44 6.23 -10.65
CA ARG A 262 -7.24 5.13 -11.62
C ARG A 262 -8.11 5.28 -12.87
N LEU A 263 -9.24 5.98 -12.80
CA LEU A 263 -10.04 6.31 -13.98
C LEU A 263 -9.23 7.08 -15.05
N ASP A 264 -8.21 7.84 -14.66
CA ASP A 264 -7.31 8.53 -15.59
C ASP A 264 -6.48 7.59 -16.46
N GLN A 265 -6.32 6.33 -16.06
CA GLN A 265 -5.54 5.35 -16.79
C GLN A 265 -6.32 4.73 -17.95
N PHE A 266 -7.65 4.65 -17.86
CA PHE A 266 -8.45 3.88 -18.83
C PHE A 266 -9.81 4.50 -19.19
N TYR A 267 -10.49 5.19 -18.27
CA TYR A 267 -11.87 5.64 -18.49
C TYR A 267 -11.95 6.93 -19.30
N PHE A 268 -11.03 7.87 -19.05
CA PHE A 268 -10.96 9.15 -19.76
C PHE A 268 -10.05 9.13 -21.00
N ARG A 269 -9.43 7.98 -21.32
CA ARG A 269 -8.49 7.86 -22.45
C ARG A 269 -9.18 7.26 -23.67
N PRO A 270 -9.06 7.88 -24.85
CA PRO A 270 -9.44 7.26 -26.11
C PRO A 270 -8.73 5.92 -26.34
N SER A 271 -9.43 4.95 -26.93
CA SER A 271 -8.86 3.66 -27.29
C SER A 271 -9.19 3.29 -28.73
N GLN A 272 -8.21 2.80 -29.49
CA GLN A 272 -8.44 2.28 -30.83
C GLN A 272 -9.36 1.05 -30.82
N THR A 273 -9.29 0.22 -29.78
CA THR A 273 -10.22 -0.90 -29.56
C THR A 273 -11.67 -0.44 -29.43
N LEU A 274 -11.89 0.81 -29.01
CA LEU A 274 -13.20 1.46 -28.92
C LEU A 274 -13.42 2.46 -30.05
N GLN A 275 -12.83 2.23 -31.23
CA GLN A 275 -12.99 3.08 -32.43
C GLN A 275 -12.59 4.54 -32.19
N GLY A 276 -11.61 4.77 -31.31
CA GLY A 276 -11.13 6.11 -30.96
C GLY A 276 -11.93 6.83 -29.88
N PHE A 277 -12.96 6.21 -29.28
CA PHE A 277 -13.72 6.79 -28.18
C PHE A 277 -13.10 6.44 -26.82
N ALA A 278 -13.27 7.34 -25.84
CA ALA A 278 -13.02 7.03 -24.44
C ALA A 278 -14.28 6.42 -23.80
N LEU A 279 -14.12 5.58 -22.78
CA LEU A 279 -15.26 5.01 -22.05
C LEU A 279 -16.17 6.09 -21.45
N SER A 280 -15.59 7.21 -21.01
CA SER A 280 -16.32 8.39 -20.53
C SER A 280 -17.26 9.05 -21.55
N GLN A 281 -17.18 8.68 -22.83
CA GLN A 281 -18.11 9.11 -23.87
C GLN A 281 -19.19 8.06 -24.14
N LEU A 282 -18.99 6.81 -23.71
CA LEU A 282 -19.84 5.67 -24.05
C LEU A 282 -20.73 5.24 -22.89
N LEU A 283 -20.13 5.12 -21.70
CA LEU A 283 -20.73 4.62 -20.47
C LEU A 283 -20.53 5.67 -19.38
N THR A 284 -21.60 6.34 -18.99
CA THR A 284 -21.55 7.65 -18.31
C THR A 284 -22.35 7.71 -17.01
N SER A 285 -23.07 6.63 -16.67
CA SER A 285 -23.74 6.47 -15.39
C SER A 285 -22.75 6.16 -14.27
N GLU A 286 -23.03 6.58 -13.04
CA GLU A 286 -22.24 6.19 -11.87
C GLU A 286 -22.17 4.66 -11.74
N PHE A 287 -23.28 3.97 -12.07
CA PHE A 287 -23.33 2.51 -12.08
C PHE A 287 -22.31 1.88 -13.03
N ALA A 288 -22.23 2.35 -14.28
CA ALA A 288 -21.23 1.84 -15.22
C ALA A 288 -19.81 2.11 -14.74
N VAL A 289 -19.54 3.33 -14.27
CA VAL A 289 -18.19 3.70 -13.80
C VAL A 289 -17.76 2.85 -12.60
N ALA A 290 -18.67 2.57 -11.65
CA ALA A 290 -18.39 1.68 -10.53
C ALA A 290 -18.04 0.25 -10.99
N LEU A 291 -18.78 -0.32 -11.95
CA LEU A 291 -18.50 -1.65 -12.51
C LEU A 291 -17.15 -1.71 -13.23
N LEU A 292 -16.83 -0.65 -13.98
CA LEU A 292 -15.59 -0.54 -14.74
C LEU A 292 -14.39 -0.38 -13.80
N LEU A 293 -14.50 0.46 -12.77
CA LEU A 293 -13.47 0.63 -11.75
C LEU A 293 -13.25 -0.67 -10.97
N ASP A 294 -14.32 -1.35 -10.53
CA ASP A 294 -14.25 -2.64 -9.83
C ASP A 294 -13.53 -3.72 -10.68
N HIS A 295 -13.83 -3.75 -11.99
CA HIS A 295 -13.12 -4.64 -12.91
C HIS A 295 -11.66 -4.23 -13.08
N HIS A 296 -11.37 -2.93 -13.20
CA HIS A 296 -10.02 -2.43 -13.37
C HIS A 296 -9.14 -2.69 -12.13
N VAL A 297 -9.69 -2.66 -10.92
CA VAL A 297 -8.95 -3.01 -9.70
C VAL A 297 -8.50 -4.48 -9.73
N ASN A 298 -9.32 -5.39 -10.26
CA ASN A 298 -9.04 -6.82 -10.28
C ASN A 298 -8.24 -7.27 -11.51
N ARG A 299 -8.56 -6.72 -12.69
CA ARG A 299 -8.02 -7.08 -14.01
C ARG A 299 -7.93 -5.84 -14.90
N PRO A 300 -6.93 -4.95 -14.69
CA PRO A 300 -6.80 -3.69 -15.42
C PRO A 300 -6.88 -3.83 -16.95
N SER A 301 -6.19 -4.82 -17.51
CA SER A 301 -6.08 -5.03 -18.96
C SER A 301 -7.37 -5.58 -19.61
N HIS A 302 -8.32 -6.08 -18.83
CA HIS A 302 -9.52 -6.75 -19.37
C HIS A 302 -10.66 -5.78 -19.69
N VAL A 303 -10.67 -4.59 -19.08
CA VAL A 303 -11.82 -3.68 -19.11
C VAL A 303 -12.17 -3.23 -20.53
N ILE A 304 -11.19 -2.70 -21.27
CA ILE A 304 -11.40 -2.13 -22.60
C ILE A 304 -11.87 -3.19 -23.60
N GLY A 305 -11.22 -4.36 -23.63
CA GLY A 305 -11.61 -5.45 -24.50
C GLY A 305 -13.00 -6.00 -24.17
N CYS A 306 -13.31 -6.16 -22.88
CA CYS A 306 -14.62 -6.64 -22.45
C CYS A 306 -15.76 -5.68 -22.83
N VAL A 307 -15.52 -4.36 -22.76
CA VAL A 307 -16.49 -3.37 -23.24
C VAL A 307 -16.62 -3.41 -24.76
N ALA A 308 -15.52 -3.55 -25.50
CA ALA A 308 -15.57 -3.67 -26.96
C ALA A 308 -16.40 -4.87 -27.42
N ASP A 309 -16.24 -6.03 -26.76
CA ASP A 309 -17.04 -7.22 -27.05
C ASP A 309 -18.52 -7.03 -26.67
N ALA A 310 -18.80 -6.30 -25.58
CA ALA A 310 -20.17 -5.95 -25.19
C ALA A 310 -20.87 -5.05 -26.22
N ILE A 311 -20.10 -4.11 -26.80
CA ILE A 311 -20.54 -3.25 -27.90
C ILE A 311 -20.80 -4.09 -29.15
N ALA A 312 -19.86 -4.95 -29.55
CA ALA A 312 -20.02 -5.82 -30.71
C ALA A 312 -21.27 -6.72 -30.61
N ARG A 313 -21.54 -7.28 -29.42
CA ARG A 313 -22.75 -8.09 -29.15
C ARG A 313 -24.06 -7.31 -29.26
N SER A 314 -24.04 -5.99 -29.10
CA SER A 314 -25.24 -5.15 -29.20
C SER A 314 -25.65 -4.84 -30.65
N GLY A 315 -24.76 -5.05 -31.62
CA GLY A 315 -24.94 -4.60 -33.00
C GLY A 315 -24.79 -3.07 -33.20
N LEU A 316 -24.41 -2.33 -32.15
CA LEU A 316 -24.17 -0.89 -32.19
C LEU A 316 -22.68 -0.57 -32.43
N THR A 317 -22.43 0.61 -32.98
CA THR A 317 -21.09 1.23 -33.05
C THR A 317 -20.82 2.12 -31.83
N ALA A 318 -19.55 2.39 -31.53
CA ALA A 318 -19.18 3.33 -30.47
C ALA A 318 -19.77 4.73 -30.72
N ALA A 319 -19.81 5.17 -31.97
CA ALA A 319 -20.43 6.45 -32.35
C ALA A 319 -21.93 6.50 -32.05
N GLN A 320 -22.69 5.44 -32.37
CA GLN A 320 -24.13 5.34 -32.05
C GLN A 320 -24.38 5.34 -30.53
N ILE A 321 -23.48 4.77 -29.74
CA ILE A 321 -23.57 4.82 -28.27
C ILE A 321 -23.24 6.22 -27.76
N ALA A 322 -22.20 6.86 -28.27
CA ALA A 322 -21.78 8.20 -27.84
C ALA A 322 -22.84 9.27 -28.15
N GLN A 323 -23.43 9.21 -29.35
CA GLN A 323 -24.34 10.23 -29.88
C GLN A 323 -25.82 9.92 -29.66
N GLY A 324 -26.16 8.72 -29.19
CA GLY A 324 -27.55 8.26 -29.05
C GLY A 324 -28.34 9.04 -27.99
N SER A 325 -29.57 9.45 -28.33
CA SER A 325 -30.56 9.99 -27.40
C SER A 325 -31.35 8.91 -26.65
N ARG A 326 -31.35 7.68 -27.16
CA ARG A 326 -31.85 6.48 -26.46
C ARG A 326 -30.78 5.97 -25.52
N ASP A 327 -31.18 5.46 -24.36
CA ASP A 327 -30.26 4.88 -23.38
C ASP A 327 -29.73 3.51 -23.86
N ASN A 328 -28.84 3.55 -24.84
CA ASN A 328 -28.10 2.39 -25.34
C ASN A 328 -27.11 1.86 -24.29
N GLU A 329 -26.75 2.67 -23.29
CA GLU A 329 -25.79 2.32 -22.25
C GLU A 329 -26.31 1.14 -21.40
N ALA A 330 -27.61 1.10 -21.08
CA ALA A 330 -28.21 -0.02 -20.36
C ALA A 330 -27.98 -1.38 -21.06
N LEU A 331 -28.13 -1.44 -22.39
CA LEU A 331 -27.88 -2.64 -23.18
C LEU A 331 -26.40 -3.04 -23.15
N ILE A 332 -25.49 -2.07 -23.27
CA ILE A 332 -24.05 -2.35 -23.21
C ILE A 332 -23.66 -2.87 -21.82
N ILE A 333 -24.21 -2.29 -20.75
CA ILE A 333 -23.97 -2.75 -19.38
C ILE A 333 -24.48 -4.19 -19.20
N GLN A 334 -25.66 -4.53 -19.74
CA GLN A 334 -26.19 -5.89 -19.68
C GLN A 334 -25.25 -6.90 -20.36
N ASN A 335 -24.80 -6.61 -21.59
CA ASN A 335 -23.86 -7.45 -22.32
C ASN A 335 -22.51 -7.55 -21.61
N TYR A 336 -22.03 -6.42 -21.08
CA TYR A 336 -20.77 -6.32 -20.34
C TYR A 336 -20.80 -7.19 -19.10
N LEU A 337 -21.88 -7.16 -18.30
CA LEU A 337 -21.99 -8.00 -17.10
C LEU A 337 -21.92 -9.49 -17.41
N ILE A 338 -22.58 -9.95 -18.47
CA ILE A 338 -22.51 -11.35 -18.93
C ILE A 338 -21.08 -11.74 -19.31
N LEU A 339 -20.41 -10.88 -20.08
CA LEU A 339 -19.03 -11.14 -20.55
C LEU A 339 -18.01 -11.09 -19.41
N ARG A 340 -18.12 -10.10 -18.53
CA ARG A 340 -17.19 -9.79 -17.45
C ARG A 340 -16.98 -10.96 -16.49
N GLU A 341 -17.97 -11.85 -16.33
CA GLU A 341 -17.84 -13.04 -15.48
C GLU A 341 -16.76 -14.01 -15.95
N THR A 342 -16.55 -14.11 -17.26
CA THR A 342 -15.65 -15.11 -17.87
C THR A 342 -14.53 -14.48 -18.70
N TYR A 343 -14.51 -13.15 -18.81
CA TYR A 343 -13.56 -12.44 -19.65
C TYR A 343 -12.11 -12.68 -19.21
N GLY A 344 -11.28 -13.19 -20.13
CA GLY A 344 -9.90 -13.61 -19.85
C GLY A 344 -9.74 -15.07 -19.41
N GLY A 345 -10.82 -15.86 -19.45
CA GLY A 345 -10.78 -17.31 -19.24
C GLY A 345 -10.25 -17.68 -17.86
N ALA A 346 -9.14 -18.42 -17.80
CA ALA A 346 -8.50 -18.81 -16.54
C ALA A 346 -8.06 -17.61 -15.67
N ASN A 347 -7.85 -16.44 -16.30
CA ASN A 347 -7.51 -15.20 -15.62
C ASN A 347 -8.72 -14.31 -15.40
N ALA A 348 -9.95 -14.83 -15.47
CA ALA A 348 -11.14 -14.03 -15.21
C ALA A 348 -11.14 -13.42 -13.80
N MET A 349 -12.00 -12.41 -13.63
CA MET A 349 -12.18 -11.73 -12.37
C MET A 349 -12.91 -12.63 -11.37
N THR A 350 -12.30 -12.85 -10.20
CA THR A 350 -12.88 -13.63 -9.11
C THR A 350 -14.16 -12.98 -8.57
N LYS A 351 -15.21 -13.78 -8.37
CA LYS A 351 -16.52 -13.33 -7.83
C LYS A 351 -17.12 -12.14 -8.59
N SER A 352 -16.92 -12.11 -9.91
CA SER A 352 -17.35 -10.98 -10.75
C SER A 352 -18.85 -10.70 -10.61
N ARG A 353 -19.67 -11.76 -10.57
CA ARG A 353 -21.12 -11.65 -10.44
C ARG A 353 -21.54 -11.07 -9.09
N GLU A 354 -21.07 -11.65 -7.99
CA GLU A 354 -21.43 -11.20 -6.63
C GLU A 354 -21.00 -9.75 -6.38
N ARG A 355 -19.83 -9.36 -6.89
CA ARG A 355 -19.33 -7.98 -6.81
C ARG A 355 -20.22 -7.00 -7.59
N ALA A 356 -20.68 -7.41 -8.79
CA ALA A 356 -21.59 -6.59 -9.59
C ALA A 356 -23.00 -6.49 -8.96
N GLU A 357 -23.50 -7.56 -8.35
CA GLU A 357 -24.77 -7.57 -7.61
C GLU A 357 -24.70 -6.64 -6.39
N SER A 358 -23.58 -6.65 -5.65
CA SER A 358 -23.32 -5.73 -4.55
C SER A 358 -23.39 -4.25 -4.99
N ILE A 359 -22.76 -3.91 -6.12
CA ILE A 359 -22.81 -2.55 -6.69
C ILE A 359 -24.24 -2.21 -7.14
N ARG A 360 -24.96 -3.16 -7.77
CA ARG A 360 -26.35 -2.96 -8.22
C ARG A 360 -27.29 -2.66 -7.05
N ASN A 361 -27.12 -3.32 -5.90
CA ASN A 361 -27.95 -3.09 -4.72
C ASN A 361 -27.85 -1.65 -4.19
N ALA A 362 -26.74 -0.95 -4.46
CA ALA A 362 -26.56 0.45 -4.07
C ALA A 362 -27.49 1.41 -4.83
N ILE A 363 -28.02 1.01 -5.99
CA ILE A 363 -29.04 1.76 -6.73
C ILE A 363 -30.33 1.84 -5.91
N ALA A 364 -30.76 0.72 -5.33
CA ALA A 364 -32.00 0.65 -4.55
C ALA A 364 -31.92 1.50 -3.27
N THR A 365 -30.72 1.70 -2.73
CA THR A 365 -30.49 2.55 -1.54
C THR A 365 -30.24 4.02 -1.89
N GLY A 366 -30.30 4.40 -3.17
CA GLY A 366 -30.05 5.79 -3.62
C GLY A 366 -28.58 6.25 -3.53
N ASN A 367 -27.65 5.33 -3.31
CA ASN A 367 -26.21 5.62 -3.17
C ASN A 367 -25.47 5.58 -4.51
N LEU A 368 -26.17 5.26 -5.60
CA LEU A 368 -25.61 5.15 -6.94
C LEU A 368 -26.68 5.38 -8.01
N SER A 369 -26.40 6.23 -8.98
CA SER A 369 -27.31 6.50 -10.09
C SER A 369 -27.03 5.61 -11.32
N PRO A 370 -28.03 4.89 -11.86
CA PRO A 370 -27.91 4.20 -13.13
C PRO A 370 -28.19 5.09 -14.34
N GLN A 371 -28.57 6.37 -14.13
CA GLN A 371 -28.97 7.25 -15.22
C GLN A 371 -27.75 7.67 -16.04
N ARG A 372 -27.88 7.64 -17.37
CA ARG A 372 -26.87 8.18 -18.29
C ARG A 372 -26.50 9.62 -17.88
N PHE A 373 -25.21 9.93 -17.96
CA PHE A 373 -24.59 11.20 -17.56
C PHE A 373 -24.63 11.53 -16.06
N SER A 374 -25.04 10.61 -15.18
CA SER A 374 -25.03 10.86 -13.75
C SER A 374 -23.62 10.97 -13.16
N PHE A 375 -22.62 10.31 -13.75
CA PHE A 375 -21.24 10.44 -13.27
C PHE A 375 -20.62 11.78 -13.70
N ARG A 376 -20.32 12.63 -12.72
CA ARG A 376 -19.59 13.89 -12.91
C ARG A 376 -18.27 13.86 -12.14
N SER A 377 -17.14 14.04 -12.82
CA SER A 377 -15.81 14.00 -12.19
C SER A 377 -15.20 15.39 -12.10
N ASN A 378 -14.60 15.70 -10.94
CA ASN A 378 -13.85 16.93 -10.71
C ASN A 378 -12.35 16.78 -11.02
N ARG A 379 -11.94 15.75 -11.77
CA ARG A 379 -10.53 15.44 -12.06
C ARG A 379 -9.70 16.63 -12.57
N GLN A 380 -10.30 17.49 -13.39
CA GLN A 380 -9.61 18.62 -14.00
C GLN A 380 -9.28 19.73 -12.99
N SER A 381 -9.99 19.77 -11.87
CA SER A 381 -9.75 20.76 -10.81
C SER A 381 -8.58 20.36 -9.89
N ARG A 382 -8.19 19.08 -9.89
CA ARG A 382 -7.23 18.47 -8.94
C ARG A 382 -5.78 18.41 -9.42
N VAL A 383 -5.47 19.02 -10.57
CA VAL A 383 -4.17 18.95 -11.25
C VAL A 383 -3.09 19.66 -10.47
#